data_AF-A0A5K7SCQ1-F1
#
_entry.id   AF-A0A5K7SCQ1-F1
#
_cell.length_a   1.000
_cell.length_b   1.000
_cell.length_c   1.000
_cell.angle_alpha   90.00
_cell.angle_beta   90.00
_cell.angle_gamma   90.00
#
_symmetry.space_group_name_H-M   'P 1'
#
loop_
_entity.id
_entity.type
_entity.pdbx_description
1 polymer ?
#
loop_
_entity_poly.entity_id
_entity_poly.type
_entity_poly.pdbx_seq_one_letter_code
_entity_poly.pdbx_strand_id
1 'polypeptide(L)'
;MQNIIILLLSSLIWFGSPVTQAEEDGWPPELNTGKDVYYLDDIERQVLLELNKVRHNPRRFAEEYMEELRASFEGKVYTYPGRTPVNTKEGVGPLNECIQILKEIDPIPIIYPAEGLAQAAFLLADDQQKHGGIGHISKNGSTPQNRIKRYGNWDICSGEDITYGSFEAREIVIALLIDDGVPDRGHRKNVLSSCFHFAGVAYGGHPTYQSMCVIDYAGDYKTK
;
A
#
# COMPACT_ATOMS: atom_id res chain seq x y z
N MET A 1 63.03 0.66 30.74
CA MET A 1 62.10 -0.48 30.64
C MET A 1 60.70 0.08 30.65
N GLN A 2 60.06 0.13 29.48
CA GLN A 2 58.80 0.83 29.22
C GLN A 2 57.69 -0.24 29.15
N ASN A 3 56.77 -0.24 30.12
CA ASN A 3 55.61 -1.13 30.10
C ASN A 3 54.48 -0.43 29.34
N ILE A 4 54.21 -0.91 28.13
CA ILE A 4 53.05 -0.52 27.32
C ILE A 4 51.87 -1.38 27.79
N ILE A 5 50.88 -0.75 28.41
CA ILE A 5 49.56 -1.35 28.68
C ILE A 5 48.69 -1.08 27.45
N ILE A 6 48.42 -2.13 26.66
CA ILE A 6 47.45 -2.08 25.57
C ILE A 6 46.06 -2.30 26.19
N LEU A 7 45.30 -1.22 26.36
CA LEU A 7 43.86 -1.29 26.65
C LEU A 7 43.11 -1.59 25.34
N LEU A 8 42.68 -2.83 25.17
CA LEU A 8 41.75 -3.22 24.11
C LEU A 8 40.35 -2.69 24.47
N LEU A 9 39.98 -1.55 23.87
CA LEU A 9 38.60 -1.07 23.82
C LEU A 9 37.80 -1.98 22.88
N SER A 10 37.07 -2.94 23.44
CA SER A 10 36.04 -3.69 22.72
C SER A 10 34.86 -2.75 22.46
N SER A 11 34.81 -2.14 21.28
CA SER A 11 33.58 -1.52 20.80
C SER A 11 32.59 -2.63 20.46
N LEU A 12 31.66 -2.92 21.37
CA LEU A 12 30.43 -3.60 21.01
C LEU A 12 29.66 -2.67 20.06
N ILE A 13 29.76 -2.93 18.77
CA ILE A 13 28.86 -2.36 17.78
C ILE A 13 27.51 -3.04 18.02
N TRP A 14 26.59 -2.33 18.67
CA TRP A 14 25.22 -2.77 18.83
C TRP A 14 24.54 -2.60 17.47
N PHE A 15 24.52 -3.67 16.67
CA PHE A 15 23.64 -3.76 15.51
C PHE A 15 22.22 -3.92 16.04
N GLY A 16 21.55 -2.80 16.34
CA GLY A 16 20.10 -2.82 16.49
C GLY A 16 19.51 -3.32 15.18
N SER A 17 18.79 -4.44 15.22
CA SER A 17 17.98 -4.87 14.09
C SER A 17 16.99 -3.75 13.77
N PRO A 18 16.71 -3.44 12.49
CA PRO A 18 15.66 -2.48 12.15
C PRO A 18 14.35 -3.02 12.71
N VAL A 19 13.81 -2.33 13.72
CA VAL A 19 12.45 -2.59 14.22
C VAL A 19 11.50 -2.21 13.10
N THR A 20 10.56 -3.09 12.80
CA THR A 20 9.60 -2.84 11.72
C THR A 20 8.47 -1.95 12.20
N GLN A 21 7.88 -1.11 11.32
CA GLN A 21 6.76 -0.21 11.66
C GLN A 21 5.61 -0.91 12.41
N ALA A 22 5.36 -2.20 12.12
CA ALA A 22 4.35 -2.99 12.84
C ALA A 22 4.69 -3.16 14.34
N GLU A 23 5.95 -3.41 14.66
CA GLU A 23 6.43 -3.60 16.04
C GLU A 23 6.43 -2.29 16.84
N GLU A 24 6.70 -1.15 16.19
CA GLU A 24 6.62 0.17 16.83
C GLU A 24 5.18 0.56 17.20
N ASP A 25 4.22 0.23 16.33
CA ASP A 25 2.80 0.59 16.49
C ASP A 25 1.99 -0.49 17.26
N GLY A 26 2.62 -1.56 17.74
CA GLY A 26 1.95 -2.67 18.44
C GLY A 26 0.96 -3.46 17.57
N TRP A 27 1.20 -3.52 16.26
CA TRP A 27 0.48 -4.40 15.34
C TRP A 27 1.15 -5.78 15.31
N PRO A 28 0.40 -6.88 15.08
CA PRO A 28 1.00 -8.20 15.01
C PRO A 28 2.07 -8.28 13.89
N PRO A 29 3.28 -8.78 14.17
CA PRO A 29 4.37 -8.80 13.19
C PRO A 29 4.06 -9.66 11.96
N GLU A 30 3.18 -10.65 12.07
CA GLU A 30 2.72 -11.51 10.98
C GLU A 30 1.96 -10.76 9.87
N LEU A 31 1.48 -9.53 10.13
CA LEU A 31 0.85 -8.70 9.12
C LEU A 31 1.85 -8.22 8.05
N ASN A 32 3.14 -8.19 8.39
CA ASN A 32 4.20 -7.83 7.46
C ASN A 32 4.60 -9.03 6.58
N THR A 33 3.65 -9.50 5.77
CA THR A 33 3.86 -10.63 4.85
C THR A 33 4.91 -10.34 3.77
N GLY A 34 5.25 -9.07 3.55
CA GLY A 34 6.29 -8.60 2.65
C GLY A 34 7.69 -8.44 3.25
N LYS A 35 7.88 -8.66 4.57
CA LYS A 35 9.11 -8.28 5.30
C LYS A 35 10.41 -8.73 4.63
N ASP A 36 10.45 -9.99 4.20
CA ASP A 36 11.66 -10.64 3.64
C ASP A 36 11.56 -10.85 2.12
N VAL A 37 10.61 -10.18 1.46
CA VAL A 37 10.40 -10.32 0.02
C VAL A 37 11.42 -9.52 -0.76
N TYR A 38 12.31 -10.21 -1.49
CA TYR A 38 13.45 -9.60 -2.18
C TYR A 38 13.08 -8.74 -3.40
N TYR A 39 11.93 -9.01 -4.03
CA TYR A 39 11.50 -8.34 -5.27
C TYR A 39 10.61 -7.12 -5.05
N LEU A 40 10.41 -6.71 -3.80
CA LEU A 40 9.68 -5.50 -3.44
C LEU A 40 10.63 -4.51 -2.76
N ASP A 41 10.48 -3.23 -3.07
CA ASP A 41 11.15 -2.14 -2.37
C ASP A 41 10.45 -1.83 -1.04
N ASP A 42 11.10 -1.05 -0.18
CA ASP A 42 10.62 -0.80 1.19
C ASP A 42 9.22 -0.20 1.24
N ILE A 43 8.90 0.75 0.36
CA ILE A 43 7.56 1.35 0.30
C ILE A 43 6.51 0.33 -0.16
N GLU A 44 6.86 -0.58 -1.07
CA GLU A 44 5.94 -1.61 -1.59
C GLU A 44 5.63 -2.65 -0.51
N ARG A 45 6.66 -3.06 0.27
CA ARG A 45 6.47 -3.90 1.47
C ARG A 45 5.59 -3.21 2.51
N GLN A 46 5.77 -1.91 2.71
CA GLN A 46 4.96 -1.13 3.64
C GLN A 46 3.51 -0.98 3.15
N VAL A 47 3.26 -0.83 1.85
CA VAL A 47 1.89 -0.82 1.30
C VAL A 47 1.18 -2.15 1.60
N LEU A 48 1.84 -3.30 1.41
CA LEU A 48 1.30 -4.60 1.80
C LEU A 48 1.00 -4.70 3.29
N LEU A 49 1.90 -4.19 4.14
CA LEU A 49 1.68 -4.14 5.58
C LEU A 49 0.44 -3.31 5.92
N GLU A 50 0.29 -2.11 5.36
CA GLU A 50 -0.85 -1.22 5.65
C GLU A 50 -2.16 -1.81 5.12
N LEU A 51 -2.17 -2.47 3.94
CA LEU A 51 -3.32 -3.25 3.48
C LEU A 51 -3.70 -4.35 4.49
N ASN A 52 -2.71 -5.06 5.04
CA ASN A 52 -2.96 -6.10 6.03
C ASN A 52 -3.41 -5.55 7.39
N LYS A 53 -2.95 -4.37 7.81
CA LYS A 53 -3.47 -3.70 9.02
C LYS A 53 -4.96 -3.41 8.88
N VAL A 54 -5.38 -2.81 7.75
CA VAL A 54 -6.80 -2.54 7.47
C VAL A 54 -7.60 -3.84 7.48
N ARG A 55 -7.14 -4.89 6.79
CA ARG A 55 -7.88 -6.15 6.67
C ARG A 55 -7.95 -6.91 7.99
N HIS A 56 -6.88 -6.91 8.78
CA HIS A 56 -6.80 -7.61 10.05
C HIS A 56 -7.66 -6.98 11.15
N ASN A 57 -7.66 -5.66 11.28
CA ASN A 57 -8.49 -4.97 12.25
C ASN A 57 -9.02 -3.65 11.66
N PRO A 58 -10.09 -3.73 10.84
CA PRO A 58 -10.69 -2.57 10.18
C PRO A 58 -11.04 -1.45 11.16
N ARG A 59 -11.66 -1.81 12.30
CA ARG A 59 -12.06 -0.86 13.34
C ARG A 59 -10.86 -0.09 13.90
N ARG A 60 -9.82 -0.81 14.33
CA ARG A 60 -8.60 -0.19 14.88
C ARG A 60 -7.95 0.73 13.85
N PHE A 61 -7.87 0.31 12.59
CA PHE A 61 -7.30 1.15 11.53
C PHE A 61 -8.08 2.46 11.35
N ALA A 62 -9.42 2.39 11.36
CA ALA A 62 -10.26 3.58 11.28
C ALA A 62 -10.04 4.52 12.47
N GLU A 63 -10.02 3.97 13.69
CA GLU A 63 -9.85 4.71 14.94
C GLU A 63 -8.47 5.36 15.07
N GLU A 64 -7.40 4.66 14.68
CA GLU A 64 -6.02 5.15 14.81
C GLU A 64 -5.63 6.13 13.70
N TYR A 65 -6.08 5.94 12.46
CA TYR A 65 -5.52 6.69 11.32
C TYR A 65 -6.53 7.55 10.57
N MET A 66 -7.79 7.12 10.50
CA MET A 66 -8.78 7.80 9.65
C MET A 66 -9.58 8.87 10.40
N GLU A 67 -9.80 8.68 11.71
CA GLU A 67 -10.48 9.66 12.56
C GLU A 67 -9.65 10.93 12.76
N GLU A 68 -8.33 10.81 12.92
CA GLU A 68 -7.42 11.97 12.98
C GLU A 68 -7.46 12.74 11.66
N LEU A 69 -7.36 12.02 10.53
CA LEU A 69 -7.48 12.62 9.21
C LEU A 69 -8.82 13.36 9.05
N ARG A 70 -9.93 12.77 9.51
CA ARG A 70 -11.26 13.40 9.46
C ARG A 70 -11.28 14.74 10.20
N ALA A 71 -10.59 14.83 11.34
CA ALA A 71 -10.49 16.07 12.11
C ALA A 71 -9.69 17.17 11.38
N SER A 72 -8.84 16.81 10.42
CA SER A 72 -8.04 17.76 9.62
C SER A 72 -8.76 18.33 8.39
N PHE A 73 -10.01 17.91 8.12
CA PHE A 73 -10.78 18.40 6.98
C PHE A 73 -11.37 19.80 7.23
N GLU A 74 -11.17 20.69 6.26
CA GLU A 74 -11.82 21.99 6.13
C GLU A 74 -12.51 22.08 4.75
N GLY A 75 -13.82 21.80 4.74
CA GLY A 75 -14.60 21.76 3.51
C GLY A 75 -14.15 20.62 2.59
N LYS A 76 -13.45 20.96 1.51
CA LYS A 76 -12.89 20.00 0.53
C LYS A 76 -11.38 19.83 0.65
N VAL A 77 -10.75 20.44 1.63
CA VAL A 77 -9.31 20.38 1.82
C VAL A 77 -9.01 19.62 3.09
N TYR A 78 -7.98 18.79 3.09
CA TYR A 78 -7.40 18.24 4.31
C TYR A 78 -5.89 18.38 4.29
N THR A 79 -5.25 18.38 5.45
CA THR A 79 -3.80 18.53 5.56
C THR A 79 -3.25 17.56 6.60
N TYR A 80 -2.37 16.65 6.19
CA TYR A 80 -1.55 15.92 7.14
C TYR A 80 -0.53 16.89 7.79
N PRO A 81 -0.29 16.80 9.11
CA PRO A 81 0.67 17.68 9.80
C PRO A 81 2.03 17.74 9.07
N GLY A 82 2.47 18.94 8.71
CA GLY A 82 3.75 19.15 8.01
C GLY A 82 3.76 18.80 6.51
N ARG A 83 2.61 18.47 5.91
CA ARG A 83 2.46 18.17 4.48
C ARG A 83 1.71 19.27 3.73
N THR A 84 1.77 19.19 2.40
CA THR A 84 0.99 20.06 1.52
C THR A 84 -0.50 19.71 1.63
N PRO A 85 -1.40 20.70 1.69
CA PRO A 85 -2.84 20.45 1.68
C PRO A 85 -3.30 19.69 0.43
N VAL A 86 -4.23 18.76 0.62
CA VAL A 86 -4.84 17.96 -0.45
C VAL A 86 -6.24 18.47 -0.74
N ASN A 87 -6.52 18.77 -2.01
CA ASN A 87 -7.86 19.12 -2.48
C ASN A 87 -8.61 17.86 -2.91
N THR A 88 -9.77 17.63 -2.31
CA THR A 88 -10.68 16.52 -2.62
C THR A 88 -11.81 16.97 -3.55
N LYS A 89 -12.40 16.03 -4.29
CA LYS A 89 -13.56 16.26 -5.17
C LYS A 89 -14.85 16.24 -4.38
N GLU A 90 -15.02 15.32 -3.45
CA GLU A 90 -16.27 15.06 -2.73
C GLU A 90 -16.26 15.60 -1.29
N GLY A 91 -15.10 16.00 -0.76
CA GLY A 91 -14.97 16.48 0.61
C GLY A 91 -14.86 15.33 1.61
N VAL A 92 -15.28 15.58 2.85
CA VAL A 92 -15.19 14.61 3.96
C VAL A 92 -16.17 13.43 3.84
N GLY A 93 -17.15 13.50 2.92
CA GLY A 93 -18.20 12.49 2.76
C GLY A 93 -17.68 11.05 2.58
N PRO A 94 -16.85 10.78 1.57
CA PRO A 94 -16.31 9.43 1.34
C PRO A 94 -15.47 8.90 2.50
N LEU A 95 -14.77 9.78 3.23
CA LEU A 95 -14.02 9.42 4.44
C LEU A 95 -14.97 8.97 5.56
N ASN A 96 -16.04 9.73 5.82
CA ASN A 96 -17.06 9.36 6.82
C ASN A 96 -17.70 8.01 6.50
N GLU A 97 -18.07 7.79 5.23
CA GLU A 97 -18.59 6.50 4.75
C GLU A 97 -17.59 5.36 5.03
N CYS A 98 -16.30 5.58 4.73
CA CYS A 98 -15.28 4.57 4.95
C CYS A 98 -15.12 4.24 6.43
N ILE A 99 -15.02 5.26 7.30
CA ILE A 99 -14.90 5.09 8.74
C ILE A 99 -16.07 4.27 9.29
N GLN A 100 -17.30 4.58 8.84
CA GLN A 100 -18.48 3.82 9.26
C GLN A 100 -18.36 2.35 8.87
N ILE A 101 -18.02 2.06 7.61
CA ILE A 101 -17.85 0.69 7.11
C ILE A 101 -16.79 -0.05 7.92
N LEU A 102 -15.59 0.53 8.08
CA LEU A 102 -14.49 -0.11 8.79
C LEU A 102 -14.80 -0.37 10.27
N LYS A 103 -15.67 0.44 10.90
CA LYS A 103 -16.15 0.18 12.25
C LYS A 103 -17.19 -0.94 12.33
N GLU A 104 -17.80 -1.34 11.22
CA GLU A 104 -18.89 -2.31 11.23
C GLU A 104 -18.48 -3.68 10.68
N ILE A 105 -17.50 -3.74 9.78
CA ILE A 105 -17.09 -5.00 9.16
C ILE A 105 -16.23 -5.87 10.09
N ASP A 106 -16.36 -7.17 9.93
CA ASP A 106 -15.47 -8.16 10.54
C ASP A 106 -14.08 -8.15 9.87
N PRO A 107 -13.03 -8.61 10.57
CA PRO A 107 -11.73 -8.87 9.96
C PRO A 107 -11.81 -9.71 8.69
N ILE A 108 -10.99 -9.34 7.70
CA ILE A 108 -10.88 -9.99 6.40
C ILE A 108 -9.51 -10.69 6.33
N PRO A 109 -9.39 -11.87 5.69
CA PRO A 109 -8.10 -12.55 5.55
C PRO A 109 -7.01 -11.64 5.00
N ILE A 110 -5.83 -11.67 5.62
CA ILE A 110 -4.66 -10.93 5.14
C ILE A 110 -4.19 -11.44 3.77
N ILE A 111 -3.48 -10.60 3.04
CA ILE A 111 -2.94 -10.89 1.72
C ILE A 111 -1.44 -11.17 1.77
N TYR A 112 -1.01 -12.06 0.88
CA TYR A 112 0.38 -12.45 0.70
C TYR A 112 0.96 -11.88 -0.60
N PRO A 113 2.25 -11.51 -0.62
CA PRO A 113 2.91 -11.04 -1.82
C PRO A 113 3.04 -12.16 -2.85
N ALA A 114 2.91 -11.82 -4.14
CA ALA A 114 3.23 -12.71 -5.25
C ALA A 114 4.09 -12.01 -6.32
N GLU A 115 5.23 -12.61 -6.66
CA GLU A 115 6.21 -12.01 -7.58
C GLU A 115 5.62 -11.72 -8.96
N GLY A 116 4.83 -12.63 -9.52
CA GLY A 116 4.23 -12.40 -10.84
C GLY A 116 3.19 -11.26 -10.85
N LEU A 117 2.51 -11.03 -9.73
CA LEU A 117 1.63 -9.86 -9.58
C LEU A 117 2.45 -8.56 -9.48
N ALA A 118 3.58 -8.58 -8.75
CA ALA A 118 4.44 -7.40 -8.64
C ALA A 118 5.03 -7.03 -10.01
N GLN A 119 5.44 -8.03 -10.80
CA GLN A 119 5.88 -7.84 -12.19
C GLN A 119 4.77 -7.31 -13.11
N ALA A 120 3.52 -7.74 -12.90
CA ALA A 120 2.37 -7.24 -13.65
C ALA A 120 2.07 -5.76 -13.32
N ALA A 121 2.06 -5.39 -12.04
CA ALA A 121 1.89 -4.03 -11.58
C ALA A 121 3.02 -3.12 -12.11
N PHE A 122 4.27 -3.62 -12.06
CA PHE A 122 5.44 -2.92 -12.57
C PHE A 122 5.31 -2.57 -14.06
N LEU A 123 4.73 -3.45 -14.88
CA LEU A 123 4.52 -3.13 -16.29
C LEU A 123 3.60 -1.93 -16.53
N LEU A 124 2.57 -1.72 -15.69
CA LEU A 124 1.75 -0.51 -15.80
C LEU A 124 2.49 0.70 -15.27
N ALA A 125 3.15 0.57 -14.12
CA ALA A 125 3.94 1.63 -13.52
C ALA A 125 5.02 2.14 -14.49
N ASP A 126 5.83 1.25 -15.07
CA ASP A 126 6.88 1.61 -16.03
C ASP A 126 6.32 2.32 -17.28
N ASP A 127 5.17 1.86 -17.79
CA ASP A 127 4.49 2.49 -18.94
C ASP A 127 4.03 3.92 -18.62
N GLN A 128 3.36 4.11 -17.48
CA GLN A 128 2.86 5.42 -17.06
C GLN A 128 3.99 6.36 -16.63
N GLN A 129 5.07 5.84 -16.05
CA GLN A 129 6.26 6.63 -15.73
C GLN A 129 6.87 7.24 -17.00
N LYS A 130 6.91 6.49 -18.10
CA LYS A 130 7.48 6.92 -19.38
C LYS A 130 6.55 7.82 -20.19
N HIS A 131 5.25 7.69 -20.02
CA HIS A 131 4.27 8.27 -20.95
C HIS A 131 3.22 9.16 -20.30
N GLY A 132 3.14 9.23 -18.97
CA GLY A 132 2.17 10.03 -18.22
C GLY A 132 0.72 9.58 -18.42
N GLY A 133 0.51 8.31 -18.76
CA GLY A 133 -0.83 7.73 -18.84
C GLY A 133 -1.46 7.60 -17.45
N ILE A 134 -2.78 7.50 -17.40
CA ILE A 134 -3.54 7.23 -16.18
C ILE A 134 -4.58 6.14 -16.43
N GLY A 135 -5.00 5.47 -15.35
CA GLY A 135 -5.98 4.38 -15.39
C GLY A 135 -5.37 3.03 -15.74
N HIS A 136 -6.22 2.03 -15.96
CA HIS A 136 -5.83 0.61 -15.92
C HIS A 136 -5.18 0.06 -17.21
N ILE A 137 -5.28 0.81 -18.30
CA ILE A 137 -4.88 0.35 -19.63
C ILE A 137 -3.53 0.94 -20.00
N SER A 138 -2.54 0.08 -20.20
CA SER A 138 -1.22 0.50 -20.69
C SER A 138 -1.33 1.10 -22.09
N LYS A 139 -0.37 1.94 -22.50
CA LYS A 139 -0.35 2.59 -23.83
C LYS A 139 -0.50 1.64 -25.01
N ASN A 140 0.00 0.41 -24.88
CA ASN A 140 -0.12 -0.63 -25.90
C ASN A 140 -1.48 -1.36 -25.90
N GLY A 141 -2.43 -0.94 -25.08
CA GLY A 141 -3.75 -1.55 -24.93
C GLY A 141 -3.81 -2.72 -23.94
N SER A 142 -2.73 -3.04 -23.22
CA SER A 142 -2.74 -4.13 -22.24
C SER A 142 -3.63 -3.80 -21.05
N THR A 143 -4.57 -4.69 -20.74
CA THR A 143 -5.39 -4.66 -19.52
C THR A 143 -4.62 -5.21 -18.31
N PRO A 144 -5.11 -5.03 -17.07
CA PRO A 144 -4.53 -5.69 -15.89
C PRO A 144 -4.49 -7.21 -16.04
N GLN A 145 -5.57 -7.84 -16.51
CA GLN A 145 -5.62 -9.29 -16.69
C GLN A 145 -4.62 -9.78 -17.75
N ASN A 146 -4.34 -8.99 -18.79
CA ASN A 146 -3.28 -9.29 -19.75
C ASN A 146 -1.90 -9.29 -19.08
N ARG A 147 -1.61 -8.29 -18.24
CA ARG A 147 -0.33 -8.19 -17.51
C ARG A 147 -0.18 -9.30 -16.47
N ILE A 148 -1.20 -9.55 -15.65
CA ILE A 148 -1.21 -10.61 -14.63
C ILE A 148 -0.98 -12.00 -15.26
N LYS A 149 -1.67 -12.31 -16.37
CA LYS A 149 -1.53 -13.59 -17.09
C LYS A 149 -0.16 -13.77 -17.75
N ARG A 150 0.61 -12.70 -17.93
CA ARG A 150 1.96 -12.77 -18.49
C ARG A 150 2.91 -13.50 -17.54
N TYR A 151 2.81 -13.23 -16.24
CA TYR A 151 3.76 -13.71 -15.22
C TYR A 151 3.24 -14.83 -14.31
N GLY A 152 1.96 -15.19 -14.45
CA GLY A 152 1.36 -16.25 -13.64
C GLY A 152 0.02 -16.70 -14.19
N ASN A 153 -0.62 -17.58 -13.44
CA ASN A 153 -2.03 -17.92 -13.61
C ASN A 153 -2.77 -17.48 -12.35
N TRP A 154 -3.92 -16.86 -12.53
CA TRP A 154 -4.82 -16.49 -11.44
C TRP A 154 -6.13 -17.25 -11.57
N ASP A 155 -6.79 -17.47 -10.43
CA ASP A 155 -8.15 -18.03 -10.35
C ASP A 155 -8.97 -17.28 -9.29
N ILE A 156 -10.26 -17.62 -9.18
CA ILE A 156 -11.26 -17.07 -8.24
C ILE A 156 -11.65 -15.62 -8.59
N CYS A 157 -10.70 -14.69 -8.59
CA CYS A 157 -10.89 -13.29 -8.94
C CYS A 157 -9.56 -12.59 -9.20
N SER A 158 -9.62 -11.44 -9.86
CA SER A 158 -8.49 -10.53 -10.09
C SER A 158 -8.96 -9.09 -10.02
N GLY A 159 -8.11 -8.17 -9.57
CA GLY A 159 -8.40 -6.73 -9.52
C GLY A 159 -7.13 -5.90 -9.65
N GLU A 160 -7.30 -4.60 -9.88
CA GLU A 160 -6.19 -3.63 -9.86
C GLU A 160 -6.65 -2.35 -9.17
N ASP A 161 -5.80 -1.84 -8.29
CA ASP A 161 -5.91 -0.49 -7.73
C ASP A 161 -4.75 0.38 -8.18
N ILE A 162 -5.00 1.69 -8.37
CA ILE A 162 -3.95 2.66 -8.68
C ILE A 162 -4.14 3.92 -7.85
N THR A 163 -3.09 4.39 -7.19
CA THR A 163 -3.04 5.70 -6.53
C THR A 163 -1.97 6.57 -7.18
N TYR A 164 -2.17 7.88 -7.15
CA TYR A 164 -1.23 8.87 -7.67
C TYR A 164 -0.94 9.93 -6.61
N GLY A 165 0.32 10.39 -6.53
CA GLY A 165 0.69 11.60 -5.78
C GLY A 165 0.84 11.47 -4.28
N SER A 166 0.86 10.25 -3.73
CA SER A 166 1.25 10.00 -2.34
C SER A 166 2.63 9.33 -2.28
N PHE A 167 3.39 9.65 -1.24
CA PHE A 167 4.75 9.15 -0.99
C PHE A 167 4.85 8.24 0.23
N GLU A 168 3.75 8.04 0.94
CA GLU A 168 3.72 7.29 2.19
C GLU A 168 2.76 6.11 2.05
N ALA A 169 3.20 4.91 2.43
CA ALA A 169 2.42 3.68 2.25
C ALA A 169 1.03 3.73 2.88
N ARG A 170 0.92 4.30 4.09
CA ARG A 170 -0.37 4.44 4.78
C ARG A 170 -1.31 5.40 4.07
N GLU A 171 -0.78 6.52 3.59
CA GLU A 171 -1.58 7.50 2.85
C GLU A 171 -2.08 6.94 1.51
N ILE A 172 -1.28 6.09 0.84
CA ILE A 172 -1.70 5.35 -0.36
C ILE A 172 -2.93 4.48 -0.02
N VAL A 173 -2.85 3.66 1.03
CA VAL A 173 -3.96 2.77 1.42
C VAL A 173 -5.18 3.57 1.88
N ILE A 174 -5.00 4.66 2.63
CA ILE A 174 -6.09 5.57 3.00
C ILE A 174 -6.73 6.22 1.77
N ALA A 175 -5.97 6.63 0.77
CA ALA A 175 -6.51 7.21 -0.45
C ALA A 175 -7.39 6.21 -1.23
N LEU A 176 -6.96 4.95 -1.34
CA LEU A 176 -7.74 3.86 -1.92
C LEU A 176 -9.02 3.57 -1.12
N LEU A 177 -8.94 3.64 0.20
CA LEU A 177 -10.10 3.47 1.09
C LEU A 177 -11.08 4.64 0.98
N ILE A 178 -10.62 5.89 1.01
CA ILE A 178 -11.51 7.05 0.85
C ILE A 178 -12.15 7.02 -0.54
N ASP A 179 -11.34 6.73 -1.57
CA ASP A 179 -11.75 6.62 -2.97
C ASP A 179 -12.47 7.86 -3.50
N ASP A 180 -11.88 9.03 -3.19
CA ASP A 180 -12.42 10.34 -3.56
C ASP A 180 -12.45 10.53 -5.07
N GLY A 181 -13.62 10.90 -5.58
CA GLY A 181 -13.87 11.08 -7.01
C GLY A 181 -14.29 9.82 -7.75
N VAL A 182 -14.47 8.69 -7.07
CA VAL A 182 -14.81 7.39 -7.66
C VAL A 182 -16.16 6.94 -7.07
N PRO A 183 -17.30 7.23 -7.74
CA PRO A 183 -18.62 7.07 -7.15
C PRO A 183 -18.96 5.66 -6.69
N ASP A 184 -18.40 4.63 -7.33
CA ASP A 184 -18.65 3.23 -6.99
C ASP A 184 -17.72 2.69 -5.91
N ARG A 185 -16.75 3.49 -5.42
CA ARG A 185 -15.73 3.10 -4.43
C ARG A 185 -15.00 1.81 -4.81
N GLY A 186 -14.71 1.64 -6.11
CA GLY A 186 -14.10 0.43 -6.66
C GLY A 186 -12.81 0.03 -5.94
N HIS A 187 -11.96 0.99 -5.60
CA HIS A 187 -10.70 0.72 -4.92
C HIS A 187 -10.92 0.27 -3.46
N ARG A 188 -11.81 0.94 -2.73
CA ARG A 188 -12.20 0.52 -1.37
C ARG A 188 -12.73 -0.91 -1.37
N LYS A 189 -13.57 -1.26 -2.35
CA LYS A 189 -14.12 -2.61 -2.50
C LYS A 189 -13.03 -3.65 -2.75
N ASN A 190 -11.99 -3.30 -3.51
CA ASN A 190 -10.85 -4.20 -3.72
C ASN A 190 -10.06 -4.42 -2.42
N VAL A 191 -9.68 -3.34 -1.72
CA VAL A 191 -8.97 -3.41 -0.43
C VAL A 191 -9.73 -4.28 0.59
N LEU A 192 -11.06 -4.15 0.63
CA LEU A 192 -11.96 -4.87 1.55
C LEU A 192 -12.57 -6.15 0.95
N SER A 193 -12.04 -6.66 -0.16
CA SER A 193 -12.53 -7.89 -0.76
C SER A 193 -11.93 -9.11 -0.09
N SER A 194 -12.77 -9.97 0.48
CA SER A 194 -12.36 -11.31 0.97
C SER A 194 -11.98 -12.27 -0.17
N CYS A 195 -12.23 -11.88 -1.42
CA CYS A 195 -11.88 -12.68 -2.58
C CYS A 195 -10.37 -12.73 -2.82
N PHE A 196 -9.65 -11.66 -2.47
CA PHE A 196 -8.21 -11.56 -2.72
C PHE A 196 -7.39 -12.15 -1.57
N HIS A 197 -6.43 -13.01 -1.93
CA HIS A 197 -5.46 -13.60 -1.01
C HIS A 197 -4.02 -13.24 -1.39
N PHE A 198 -3.80 -12.80 -2.63
CA PHE A 198 -2.50 -12.41 -3.14
C PHE A 198 -2.53 -10.99 -3.69
N ALA A 199 -1.40 -10.30 -3.54
CA ALA A 199 -1.17 -9.00 -4.18
C ALA A 199 0.26 -8.86 -4.67
N GLY A 200 0.43 -8.00 -5.67
CA GLY A 200 1.71 -7.47 -6.11
C GLY A 200 1.63 -5.97 -6.17
N VAL A 201 2.67 -5.30 -5.69
CA VAL A 201 2.73 -3.84 -5.61
C VAL A 201 3.88 -3.35 -6.47
N ALA A 202 3.67 -2.27 -7.20
CA ALA A 202 4.72 -1.52 -7.87
C ALA A 202 4.56 -0.03 -7.56
N TYR A 203 5.61 0.58 -7.02
CA TYR A 203 5.66 2.00 -6.73
C TYR A 203 6.71 2.68 -7.62
N GLY A 204 6.37 3.85 -8.17
CA GLY A 204 7.25 4.54 -9.11
C GLY A 204 6.91 6.01 -9.31
N GLY A 205 7.72 6.68 -10.13
CA GLY A 205 7.52 8.08 -10.45
C GLY A 205 6.44 8.27 -11.51
N HIS A 206 5.67 9.35 -11.43
CA HIS A 206 4.70 9.72 -12.48
C HIS A 206 4.96 11.15 -12.98
N PRO A 207 4.99 11.44 -14.30
CA PRO A 207 5.34 12.77 -14.82
C PRO A 207 4.52 13.95 -14.26
N THR A 208 3.21 13.76 -14.09
CA THR A 208 2.29 14.78 -13.55
C THR A 208 2.15 14.73 -12.02
N TYR A 209 1.87 13.54 -11.47
CA TYR A 209 1.58 13.36 -10.04
C TYR A 209 2.82 13.13 -9.17
N GLN A 210 4.01 13.10 -9.75
CA GLN A 210 5.31 12.82 -9.12
C GLN A 210 5.49 11.37 -8.65
N SER A 211 4.45 10.74 -8.10
CA SER A 211 4.44 9.34 -7.71
C SER A 211 3.17 8.61 -8.16
N MET A 212 3.26 7.29 -8.20
CA MET A 212 2.12 6.38 -8.33
C MET A 212 2.41 5.05 -7.63
N CYS A 213 1.33 4.37 -7.25
CA CYS A 213 1.34 3.02 -6.72
C CYS A 213 0.31 2.19 -7.50
N VAL A 214 0.72 1.06 -8.05
CA VAL A 214 -0.14 0.07 -8.72
C VAL A 214 -0.18 -1.18 -7.87
N ILE A 215 -1.37 -1.71 -7.60
CA ILE A 215 -1.57 -2.93 -6.83
C ILE A 215 -2.43 -3.89 -7.66
N ASP A 216 -1.86 -5.01 -8.08
CA ASP A 216 -2.58 -6.08 -8.75
C ASP A 216 -2.93 -7.17 -7.72
N TYR A 217 -4.20 -7.61 -7.71
CA TYR A 217 -4.72 -8.61 -6.78
C TYR A 217 -5.15 -9.90 -7.48
N ALA A 218 -5.11 -11.00 -6.75
CA ALA A 218 -5.72 -12.27 -7.15
C ALA A 218 -6.25 -13.08 -5.96
N GLY A 219 -7.28 -13.89 -6.20
CA GLY A 219 -7.84 -14.79 -5.18
C GLY A 219 -7.05 -16.11 -5.03
N ASP A 220 -6.56 -16.63 -6.14
CA ASP A 220 -5.49 -17.62 -6.17
C ASP A 220 -4.45 -17.18 -7.20
N TYR A 221 -3.16 -17.46 -6.95
CA TYR A 221 -2.09 -17.07 -7.86
C TYR A 221 -0.91 -18.02 -7.84
N LYS A 222 -0.49 -18.42 -9.04
CA LYS A 222 0.75 -19.17 -9.26
C LYS A 222 1.67 -18.44 -10.23
N THR A 223 2.78 -17.91 -9.70
CA THR A 223 3.88 -17.37 -10.52
C THR A 223 4.46 -18.45 -11.43
N LYS A 224 4.87 -18.07 -12.64
CA LYS A 224 5.51 -18.95 -13.64
C LYS A 224 6.97 -19.23 -13.35
#